data_AF-A0A258J274-F1
#
_entry.id   AF-A0A258J274-F1
#
_cell.length_a   1.000
_cell.length_b   1.000
_cell.length_c   1.000
_cell.angle_alpha   90.00
_cell.angle_beta   90.00
_cell.angle_gamma   90.00
#
_symmetry.space_group_name_H-M   'P 1'
#
loop_
_entity.id
_entity.type
_entity.pdbx_description
1 polymer ?
#
loop_
_entity_poly.entity_id
_entity_poly.type
_entity_poly.pdbx_seq_one_letter_code
_entity_poly.pdbx_strand_id
1 'polypeptide(L)'
;MSGDFEKALTRRVWSDDAFAVQVESDPVGALKTMGVAVPVGIKVKVVVQQRDRVYFTIPPARDPNAPQPPSPLNQMDLWSSQGLFIWLVPVAAKFKLLALRNAARTEGDQP
;
A
#
# COMPACT_ATOMS: atom_id res chain seq x y z
N MET A 1 3.19 12.68 -14.79
CA MET A 1 3.34 11.52 -13.87
C MET A 1 4.08 12.04 -12.66
N SER A 2 3.44 12.23 -11.49
CA SER A 2 4.20 12.46 -10.26
C SER A 2 4.18 11.16 -9.46
N GLY A 3 5.29 10.43 -9.52
CA GLY A 3 5.60 9.31 -8.60
C GLY A 3 6.47 9.80 -7.44
N ASP A 4 6.29 11.05 -7.06
CA ASP A 4 7.21 11.78 -6.18
C ASP A 4 7.04 11.32 -4.73
N PHE A 5 5.81 10.97 -4.35
CA PHE A 5 5.53 10.29 -3.09
C PHE A 5 6.24 8.94 -3.01
N GLU A 6 6.11 8.09 -4.03
CA GLU A 6 6.70 6.76 -4.05
C GLU A 6 8.23 6.81 -3.95
N LYS A 7 8.86 7.75 -4.65
CA LYS A 7 10.29 8.02 -4.57
C LYS A 7 10.69 8.53 -3.19
N ALA A 8 9.93 9.46 -2.61
CA ALA A 8 10.20 10.01 -1.28
C ALA A 8 10.07 8.94 -0.19
N LEU A 9 9.02 8.13 -0.24
CA LEU A 9 8.80 7.01 0.68
C LEU A 9 9.92 5.99 0.57
N THR A 10 10.27 5.59 -0.66
CA THR A 10 11.40 4.68 -0.90
C THR A 10 12.69 5.25 -0.31
N ARG A 11 13.03 6.51 -0.64
CA ARG A 11 14.24 7.15 -0.13
C ARG A 11 14.27 7.13 1.39
N ARG A 12 13.18 7.55 2.04
CA ARG A 12 13.11 7.67 3.50
C ARG A 12 13.26 6.32 4.18
N VAL A 13 12.55 5.29 3.69
CA VAL A 13 12.67 3.91 4.22
C VAL A 13 14.11 3.39 4.15
N TRP A 14 14.86 3.75 3.12
CA TRP A 14 16.25 3.28 2.96
C TRP A 14 17.31 4.19 3.59
N SER A 15 16.94 5.38 4.07
CA SER A 15 17.87 6.33 4.71
C SER A 15 17.62 6.54 6.21
N ASP A 16 16.49 6.06 6.72
CA ASP A 16 16.04 6.25 8.11
C ASP A 16 15.53 4.91 8.66
N ASP A 17 16.39 4.22 9.41
CA ASP A 17 16.10 2.90 9.98
C ASP A 17 14.93 2.94 10.97
N ALA A 18 14.79 4.03 11.72
CA ALA A 18 13.69 4.19 12.67
C ALA A 18 12.36 4.30 11.93
N PHE A 19 12.33 5.06 10.83
CA PHE A 19 11.17 5.13 9.96
C PHE A 19 10.87 3.80 9.27
N ALA A 20 11.89 3.05 8.83
CA ALA A 20 11.71 1.72 8.24
C ALA A 20 11.01 0.75 9.21
N VAL A 21 11.44 0.72 10.47
CA VAL A 21 10.79 -0.08 11.53
C VAL A 21 9.38 0.42 11.81
N GLN A 22 9.20 1.75 11.86
CA GLN A 22 7.90 2.35 12.12
C GLN A 22 6.89 2.02 11.01
N VAL A 23 7.25 2.19 9.74
CA VAL A 23 6.29 2.01 8.63
C VAL A 23 5.79 0.56 8.53
N GLU A 24 6.58 -0.43 8.94
CA GLU A 24 6.14 -1.83 8.94
C GLU A 24 5.26 -2.21 10.14
N SER A 25 5.39 -1.49 11.27
CA SER A 25 4.67 -1.77 12.53
C SER A 25 3.44 -0.87 12.74
N ASP A 26 3.56 0.42 12.43
CA ASP A 26 2.50 1.43 12.40
C ASP A 26 2.53 2.20 11.07
N PRO A 27 2.06 1.58 9.98
CA PRO A 27 2.02 2.23 8.67
C PRO A 27 1.14 3.47 8.65
N VAL A 28 0.08 3.53 9.45
CA VAL A 28 -0.83 4.68 9.47
C VAL A 28 -0.13 5.90 10.09
N GLY A 29 0.51 5.72 11.25
CA GLY A 29 1.30 6.77 11.88
C GLY A 29 2.47 7.21 11.01
N ALA A 30 3.22 6.26 10.44
CA ALA A 30 4.35 6.55 9.57
C ALA A 30 3.96 7.37 8.32
N LEU A 31 2.93 6.92 7.59
CA LEU A 31 2.40 7.62 6.41
C LEU A 31 1.88 9.02 6.74
N LYS A 32 1.26 9.18 7.92
CA LYS A 32 0.80 10.49 8.40
C LYS A 32 1.96 11.49 8.59
N THR A 33 3.15 11.03 9.00
CA THR A 33 4.33 11.90 9.08
C THR A 33 4.83 12.38 7.72
N MET A 34 4.34 11.78 6.63
CA MET A 34 4.62 12.16 5.25
C MET A 34 3.43 12.90 4.61
N GLY A 35 2.45 13.35 5.40
CA GLY A 35 1.22 14.02 4.93
C GLY A 35 0.10 13.05 4.51
N VAL A 36 0.42 11.79 4.22
CA VAL A 36 -0.58 10.84 3.73
C VAL A 36 -1.53 10.37 4.82
N ALA A 37 -2.79 10.80 4.73
CA ALA A 37 -3.88 10.33 5.58
C ALA A 37 -4.49 9.02 5.06
N VAL A 38 -4.41 7.96 5.86
CA VAL A 38 -5.10 6.69 5.57
C VAL A 38 -6.60 6.84 5.88
N PRO A 39 -7.51 6.55 4.93
CA PRO A 39 -8.95 6.65 5.17
C PRO A 39 -9.44 5.75 6.32
N VAL A 40 -10.47 6.20 7.03
CA VAL A 40 -11.08 5.45 8.13
C VAL A 40 -11.56 4.07 7.66
N GLY A 41 -11.26 3.06 8.47
CA GLY A 41 -11.65 1.67 8.22
C GLY A 41 -10.76 0.92 7.22
N ILE A 42 -9.70 1.55 6.70
CA ILE A 42 -8.66 0.87 5.94
C ILE A 42 -7.58 0.33 6.88
N LYS A 43 -7.31 -0.96 6.77
CA LYS A 43 -6.15 -1.61 7.40
C LYS A 43 -5.06 -1.73 6.35
N VAL A 44 -3.89 -1.15 6.63
CA VAL A 44 -2.72 -1.20 5.75
C VAL A 44 -1.67 -2.07 6.41
N LYS A 45 -1.06 -2.97 5.64
CA LYS A 45 0.21 -3.61 5.99
C LYS A 45 1.23 -3.17 4.96
N VAL A 46 2.31 -2.57 5.43
CA VAL A 46 3.49 -2.28 4.60
C VAL A 46 4.52 -3.37 4.86
N VAL A 47 5.18 -3.79 3.78
CA VAL A 47 6.29 -4.71 3.80
C VAL A 47 7.40 -4.09 2.95
N VAL A 48 8.57 -3.88 3.55
CA VAL A 48 9.72 -3.35 2.82
C VAL A 48 10.37 -4.50 2.06
N GLN A 49 10.44 -4.40 0.73
CA GLN A 49 11.00 -5.43 -0.13
C GLN A 49 12.52 -5.46 -0.02
N GLN A 50 13.05 -6.57 0.49
CA GLN A 50 14.49 -6.86 0.59
C GLN A 50 14.93 -7.68 -0.63
N ARG A 51 16.20 -7.51 -1.03
CA ARG A 51 16.76 -8.16 -2.23
C ARG A 51 17.02 -9.66 -2.05
N ASP A 52 17.12 -10.12 -0.82
CA ASP A 52 17.46 -11.50 -0.44
C ASP A 52 16.23 -12.34 -0.05
N ARG A 53 15.01 -11.83 -0.28
CA ARG A 53 13.76 -12.47 0.18
C ARG A 53 12.73 -12.62 -0.93
N VAL A 54 12.07 -13.77 -0.94
CA VAL A 54 10.87 -14.01 -1.75
C VAL A 54 9.64 -13.69 -0.92
N TYR A 55 8.73 -12.90 -1.48
CA TYR A 55 7.47 -12.52 -0.86
C TYR A 55 6.33 -13.31 -1.51
N PHE A 56 5.70 -14.19 -0.73
CA PHE A 56 4.59 -15.02 -1.19
C PHE A 56 3.38 -14.79 -0.30
N THR A 57 2.22 -14.50 -0.90
CA THR A 57 0.97 -14.23 -0.17
C THR A 57 -0.03 -15.32 -0.50
N ILE A 58 -0.66 -15.86 0.54
CA ILE A 58 -1.71 -16.87 0.41
C ILE A 58 -3.05 -16.16 0.63
N PRO A 59 -4.00 -16.23 -0.31
CA PRO A 59 -5.34 -15.68 -0.11
C PRO A 59 -6.03 -16.32 1.10
N PRO A 60 -7.03 -15.62 1.70
CA PRO A 60 -7.85 -16.25 2.72
C PRO A 60 -8.53 -17.51 2.16
N ALA A 61 -8.50 -18.58 2.96
CA ALA A 61 -9.19 -19.82 2.64
C ALA A 61 -10.70 -19.57 2.54
N ARG A 62 -11.35 -20.23 1.59
CA ARG A 62 -12.79 -20.17 1.40
C ARG A 62 -13.39 -21.52 1.74
N ASP A 63 -14.53 -21.51 2.43
CA ASP A 63 -15.34 -22.71 2.63
C ASP A 63 -15.75 -23.28 1.25
N PRO A 64 -15.49 -24.57 0.96
CA PRO A 64 -15.88 -25.19 -0.30
C PRO A 64 -17.37 -25.04 -0.65
N ASN A 65 -18.23 -24.93 0.36
CA ASN A 65 -19.68 -24.80 0.21
C ASN A 65 -20.16 -23.34 0.15
N ALA A 66 -19.27 -22.35 0.31
CA ALA A 66 -19.66 -20.94 0.22
C ALA A 66 -20.11 -20.62 -1.22
N PRO A 67 -21.06 -19.68 -1.42
CA PRO A 67 -21.42 -19.19 -2.74
C PRO A 67 -20.21 -18.62 -3.48
N GLN A 68 -20.21 -18.70 -4.82
CA GLN A 68 -19.18 -18.08 -5.64
C GLN A 68 -19.20 -16.57 -5.39
N PRO A 69 -18.07 -15.95 -5.02
CA PRO A 69 -18.05 -14.54 -4.74
C PRO A 69 -18.36 -13.77 -6.03
N PRO A 70 -19.13 -12.67 -5.94
CA PRO A 70 -19.51 -11.88 -7.11
C PRO A 70 -18.33 -11.11 -7.73
N SER A 71 -17.14 -11.17 -7.10
CA SER A 71 -15.94 -10.52 -7.57
C SER A 71 -14.69 -11.33 -7.19
N PRO A 72 -13.57 -11.18 -7.94
CA PRO A 72 -12.31 -11.81 -7.58
C PRO A 72 -11.87 -11.40 -6.18
N LEU A 73 -11.27 -12.34 -5.44
CA LEU A 73 -10.91 -12.11 -4.03
C LEU A 73 -9.77 -11.11 -3.90
N ASN A 74 -8.72 -11.25 -4.71
CA ASN A 74 -7.53 -10.41 -4.65
C ASN A 74 -7.32 -9.67 -5.96
N GLN A 75 -6.92 -8.41 -5.84
CA GLN A 75 -6.32 -7.67 -6.93
C GLN A 75 -4.86 -7.36 -6.56
N MET A 76 -3.93 -7.76 -7.42
CA MET A 76 -2.59 -7.17 -7.43
C MET A 76 -2.64 -5.91 -8.27
N ASP A 77 -2.29 -4.79 -7.68
CA ASP A 77 -2.15 -3.52 -8.41
C ASP A 77 -0.68 -3.13 -8.50
N LEU A 78 -0.22 -2.97 -9.75
CA LEU A 78 1.13 -2.50 -10.11
C LEU A 78 1.07 -1.13 -10.80
N TRP A 79 -0.12 -0.57 -11.02
CA TRP A 79 -0.35 0.42 -12.09
C TRP A 79 0.09 1.86 -11.75
N SER A 80 0.62 2.14 -10.55
CA SER A 80 1.01 3.53 -10.21
C SER A 80 2.32 3.70 -9.47
N SER A 81 2.95 2.63 -9.02
CA SER A 81 4.19 2.67 -8.25
C SER A 81 5.46 2.70 -9.10
N GLN A 82 5.38 3.01 -10.40
CA GLN A 82 6.50 2.86 -11.34
C GLN A 82 7.10 1.42 -11.33
N GLY A 83 6.31 0.42 -10.95
CA GLY A 83 6.77 -0.96 -10.75
C GLY A 83 7.55 -1.22 -9.46
N LEU A 84 7.65 -0.24 -8.54
CA LEU A 84 8.43 -0.36 -7.31
C LEU A 84 7.67 -0.98 -6.14
N PHE A 85 6.33 -0.96 -6.17
CA PHE A 85 5.50 -1.46 -5.07
C PHE A 85 4.46 -2.45 -5.56
N ILE A 86 4.25 -3.50 -4.75
CA ILE A 86 3.19 -4.50 -4.93
C ILE A 86 2.11 -4.24 -3.88
N TRP A 87 0.90 -3.92 -4.33
CA TRP A 87 -0.26 -3.78 -3.46
C TRP A 87 -1.17 -4.99 -3.65
N LEU A 88 -1.47 -5.69 -2.55
CA LEU A 88 -2.45 -6.76 -2.52
C LEU A 88 -3.67 -6.30 -1.72
N VAL A 89 -4.82 -6.19 -2.38
CA VAL A 89 -6.06 -5.75 -1.74
C VAL A 89 -7.26 -6.59 -2.20
N PRO A 90 -8.32 -6.69 -1.38
CA PRO A 90 -9.60 -7.16 -1.87
C PRO A 90 -10.14 -6.26 -2.98
N VAL A 91 -10.77 -6.83 -4.02
CA VAL A 91 -11.33 -6.04 -5.14
C VAL A 91 -12.32 -4.97 -4.64
N ALA A 92 -13.14 -5.29 -3.64
CA ALA A 92 -14.06 -4.34 -3.03
C ALA A 92 -13.37 -3.10 -2.41
N ALA A 93 -12.08 -3.18 -2.08
CA ALA A 93 -11.30 -2.08 -1.52
C ALA A 93 -10.63 -1.20 -2.58
N LYS A 94 -10.74 -1.52 -3.88
CA LYS A 94 -10.06 -0.81 -4.97
C LYS A 94 -10.33 0.70 -4.97
N PHE A 95 -11.58 1.13 -4.79
CA PHE A 95 -11.92 2.56 -4.77
C PHE A 95 -11.27 3.31 -3.60
N LYS A 96 -11.07 2.62 -2.47
CA LYS A 96 -10.41 3.20 -1.31
C LYS A 96 -8.89 3.31 -1.52
N LEU A 97 -8.29 2.37 -2.25
CA LEU A 97 -6.90 2.46 -2.69
C LEU A 97 -6.70 3.67 -3.63
N LEU A 98 -7.63 3.89 -4.57
CA LEU A 98 -7.61 5.07 -5.43
C LEU A 98 -7.70 6.37 -4.64
N ALA A 99 -8.53 6.42 -3.60
CA ALA A 99 -8.63 7.58 -2.71
C ALA A 99 -7.30 7.85 -1.97
N LEU A 100 -6.67 6.80 -1.42
CA LEU A 100 -5.36 6.92 -0.77
C LEU A 100 -4.29 7.47 -1.72
N ARG A 101 -4.25 6.97 -2.96
CA ARG A 101 -3.33 7.45 -4.00
C ARG A 101 -3.58 8.90 -4.37
N ASN A 102 -4.85 9.29 -4.50
CA ASN A 102 -5.22 10.67 -4.85
C ASN A 102 -4.83 11.64 -3.72
N ALA A 103 -4.98 11.23 -2.45
CA ALA A 103 -4.53 12.01 -1.31
C ALA A 103 -3.01 12.29 -1.39
N ALA A 104 -2.20 11.27 -1.67
CA ALA A 104 -0.74 11.42 -1.85
C ALA A 104 -0.36 12.34 -3.02
N ARG A 105 -1.20 12.44 -4.06
CA ARG A 105 -0.96 13.35 -5.19
C ARG A 105 -1.30 14.81 -4.89
N THR A 106 -2.33 15.05 -4.09
CA THR A 106 -2.85 16.42 -3.88
C THR A 106 -1.90 17.26 -3.03
N GLU A 107 -1.09 16.60 -2.18
CA GLU A 107 -0.05 17.26 -1.39
C GLU A 107 1.23 17.60 -2.18
N GLY A 108 1.48 16.93 -3.31
CA GLY A 108 2.61 17.26 -4.19
C GLY A 108 2.37 18.50 -5.07
N ASP A 109 1.14 18.99 -5.16
CA ASP A 109 0.72 20.15 -5.97
C ASP A 109 0.53 21.43 -5.12
N GLN A 110 0.87 21.42 -3.81
CA GLN A 110 0.93 22.66 -3.01
C GLN A 110 2.28 23.38 -3.24
N PRO A 111 2.27 24.70 -3.52
CA PRO A 111 3.43 25.47 -3.94
C PRO A 111 4.51 25.66 -2.88
#